data_AF-A0A9D9BI37-F1
#
_entry.id   AF-A0A9D9BI37-F1
#
_cell.length_a   1.000
_cell.length_b   1.000
_cell.length_c   1.000
_cell.angle_alpha   90.00
_cell.angle_beta   90.00
_cell.angle_gamma   90.00
#
_symmetry.space_group_name_H-M   'P 1'
#
loop_
_entity.id
_entity.type
_entity.pdbx_description
1 polymer ?
#
loop_
_entity_poly.entity_id
_entity_poly.type
_entity_poly.pdbx_seq_one_letter_code
_entity_poly.pdbx_strand_id
1 'polypeptide(L)'
;FVGIPMMLIYAALLSIPDEILEAGEIDGITGISAFWKIKLPLILPSIGIISILTFVGNFNAFDLIYAAQGALAGPDFSTDILGTFMYRTFFGFQLQLGDPYLGSAIASAMFAIILVGVCIYLFGIQTRMRRYQL
;
A
#
# COMPACT_ATOMS: atom_id res chain seq x y z
N PHE A 1 5.21 -3.49 -6.52
CA PHE A 1 5.58 -2.22 -5.87
C PHE A 1 6.18 -2.50 -4.48
N VAL A 2 7.49 -2.79 -4.38
CA VAL A 2 8.12 -3.24 -3.11
C VAL A 2 9.33 -2.39 -2.70
N GLY A 3 10.08 -1.83 -3.66
CA GLY A 3 11.31 -1.08 -3.36
C GLY A 3 11.12 0.16 -2.48
N ILE A 4 10.17 1.04 -2.84
CA ILE A 4 9.91 2.27 -2.08
C ILE A 4 9.45 1.97 -0.64
N PRO A 5 8.45 1.07 -0.41
CA PRO A 5 8.06 0.69 0.94
C PRO A 5 9.22 0.15 1.79
N MET A 6 10.09 -0.69 1.21
CA MET A 6 11.26 -1.22 1.92
C MET A 6 12.24 -0.12 2.34
N MET A 7 12.53 0.83 1.45
CA MET A 7 13.39 1.98 1.77
C MET A 7 12.78 2.85 2.87
N LEU A 8 11.47 3.08 2.85
CA LEU A 8 10.78 3.87 3.88
C LEU A 8 10.76 3.17 5.23
N ILE A 9 10.57 1.85 5.27
CA ILE A 9 10.65 1.06 6.51
C ILE A 9 12.07 1.10 7.07
N TYR A 10 13.08 0.99 6.20
CA TYR A 10 14.48 1.08 6.62
C TYR A 10 14.83 2.47 7.16
N ALA A 11 14.38 3.53 6.50
CA ALA A 11 14.55 4.90 6.99
C ALA A 11 13.85 5.11 8.35
N ALA A 12 12.66 4.54 8.56
CA ALA A 12 11.97 4.58 9.84
C ALA A 12 12.76 3.84 10.94
N LEU A 13 13.39 2.71 10.63
CA LEU A 13 14.26 2.00 11.57
C LEU A 13 15.51 2.81 11.93
N LEU A 14 16.12 3.50 10.97
CA LEU A 14 17.28 4.38 11.20
C LEU A 14 16.93 5.63 12.00
N SER A 15 15.66 6.04 12.03
CA SER A 15 15.22 7.21 12.81
C SER A 15 15.12 6.95 14.31
N ILE A 16 15.25 5.70 14.76
CA ILE A 16 15.23 5.33 16.18
C ILE A 16 16.55 5.79 16.82
N PRO A 17 16.52 6.66 17.86
CA PRO A 17 17.74 7.07 18.55
C PRO A 17 18.43 5.89 19.24
N ASP A 18 19.76 5.83 19.13
CA ASP A 18 20.58 4.78 19.74
C ASP A 18 20.44 4.75 21.27
N GLU A 19 20.21 5.91 21.91
CA GLU A 19 19.96 6.04 23.35
C GLU A 19 18.81 5.15 23.84
N ILE A 20 17.75 4.98 23.04
CA ILE A 20 16.61 4.12 23.38
C ILE A 20 16.99 2.64 23.31
N LEU A 21 17.88 2.28 22.37
CA LEU A 21 18.38 0.92 22.21
C LEU A 21 19.33 0.56 23.35
N GLU A 22 20.25 1.46 23.71
CA GLU A 22 21.17 1.30 24.85
C GLU A 22 20.43 1.17 26.17
N ALA A 23 19.38 2.00 26.40
CA ALA A 23 18.53 1.86 27.57
C ALA A 23 17.84 0.49 27.64
N GLY A 24 17.35 -0.02 26.51
CA GLY A 24 16.79 -1.36 26.41
C GLY A 24 17.79 -2.47 26.71
N GLU A 25 19.06 -2.30 26.33
CA GLU A 25 20.13 -3.26 26.65
C GLU A 25 20.48 -3.26 28.14
N ILE A 26 20.48 -2.10 28.81
CA ILE A 26 20.64 -1.99 30.27
C ILE A 26 19.51 -2.73 31.00
N ASP A 27 18.28 -2.67 30.46
CA ASP A 27 17.12 -3.41 30.94
C ASP A 27 17.12 -4.91 30.55
N GLY A 28 18.18 -5.40 29.90
CA GLY A 28 18.35 -6.80 29.49
C GLY A 28 17.55 -7.21 28.25
N ILE A 29 16.96 -6.25 27.52
CA ILE A 29 16.21 -6.51 26.29
C ILE A 29 17.18 -6.64 25.12
N THR A 30 17.56 -7.87 24.77
CA THR A 30 18.53 -8.14 23.69
C THR A 30 17.95 -8.97 22.54
N GLY A 31 18.59 -8.89 21.37
CA GLY A 31 18.28 -9.70 20.19
C GLY A 31 16.87 -9.50 19.62
N ILE A 32 16.14 -10.60 19.41
CA ILE A 32 14.79 -10.60 18.83
C ILE A 32 13.78 -9.88 19.74
N SER A 33 13.97 -9.92 21.07
CA SER A 33 13.11 -9.19 22.00
C SER A 33 13.20 -7.67 21.79
N ALA A 34 14.38 -7.13 21.46
CA ALA A 34 14.54 -5.71 21.16
C ALA A 34 13.78 -5.30 19.88
N PHE A 35 13.72 -6.19 18.89
CA PHE A 35 12.92 -5.94 17.69
C PHE A 35 11.42 -5.83 18.02
N TRP A 36 10.86 -6.82 18.72
CA TRP A 36 9.41 -6.85 18.99
C TRP A 36 8.95 -5.85 20.05
N LYS A 37 9.79 -5.54 21.04
CA LYS A 37 9.41 -4.67 22.17
C LYS A 37 9.79 -3.21 21.98
N ILE A 38 10.85 -2.91 21.21
CA ILE A 38 11.36 -1.54 21.05
C ILE A 38 11.20 -1.10 19.60
N LYS A 39 11.88 -1.77 18.66
CA LYS A 39 11.94 -1.30 17.26
C LYS A 39 10.57 -1.29 16.59
N LEU A 40 9.86 -2.41 16.62
CA LEU A 40 8.58 -2.57 15.95
C LEU A 40 7.53 -1.56 16.47
N PRO A 41 7.27 -1.44 17.79
CA PRO A 41 6.28 -0.50 18.31
C PRO A 41 6.57 0.96 17.95
N LEU A 42 7.85 1.35 17.93
CA LEU A 42 8.27 2.72 17.59
C LEU A 42 8.01 3.05 16.12
N ILE A 43 8.20 2.08 15.21
CA ILE A 43 7.97 2.31 13.77
C ILE A 43 6.55 1.96 13.30
N LEU A 44 5.68 1.40 14.16
CA LEU A 44 4.30 1.06 13.81
C LEU A 44 3.53 2.22 13.14
N PRO A 45 3.62 3.49 13.62
CA PRO A 45 2.96 4.61 12.96
C PRO A 45 3.48 4.84 11.53
N SER A 46 4.80 4.70 11.33
CA SER A 46 5.45 4.86 10.03
C SER A 46 5.07 3.72 9.08
N ILE A 47 5.11 2.46 9.55
CA ILE A 47 4.62 1.29 8.79
C ILE A 47 3.18 1.52 8.35
N GLY A 48 2.37 2.14 9.21
CA GLY A 48 0.99 2.44 8.88
C GLY A 48 0.83 3.36 7.68
N ILE A 49 1.56 4.48 7.67
CA ILE A 49 1.55 5.40 6.52
C ILE A 49 2.08 4.70 5.26
N ILE A 50 3.16 3.95 5.39
CA ILE A 50 3.76 3.19 4.27
C ILE A 50 2.79 2.16 3.72
N SER A 51 1.98 1.52 4.57
CA SER A 51 0.98 0.55 4.15
C SER A 51 -0.13 1.19 3.31
N ILE A 52 -0.57 2.41 3.66
CA ILE A 52 -1.54 3.17 2.86
C ILE A 52 -0.94 3.51 1.49
N LEU A 53 0.28 4.04 1.46
CA LEU A 53 0.96 4.39 0.22
C LEU A 53 1.14 3.17 -0.69
N THR A 54 1.48 2.03 -0.10
CA THR A 54 1.61 0.76 -0.81
C THR A 54 0.27 0.28 -1.33
N PHE A 55 -0.79 0.36 -0.52
CA PHE A 55 -2.14 -0.01 -0.92
C PHE A 55 -2.61 0.80 -2.13
N VAL A 56 -2.54 2.14 -2.06
CA VAL A 56 -2.89 3.03 -3.17
C VAL A 56 -2.02 2.76 -4.40
N GLY A 57 -0.72 2.54 -4.21
CA GLY A 57 0.22 2.23 -5.29
C GLY A 57 -0.11 0.94 -6.02
N ASN A 58 -0.54 -0.13 -5.32
CA ASN A 58 -0.91 -1.39 -5.96
C ASN A 58 -2.20 -1.28 -6.78
N PHE A 59 -3.18 -0.48 -6.34
CA PHE A 59 -4.38 -0.22 -7.15
C PHE A 59 -4.08 0.58 -8.42
N ASN A 60 -2.99 1.36 -8.42
CA ASN A 60 -2.52 2.12 -9.58
C ASN A 60 -1.49 1.37 -10.44
N ALA A 61 -1.22 0.09 -10.18
CA ALA A 61 -0.23 -0.72 -10.92
C ALA A 61 -0.69 -1.14 -12.34
N PHE A 62 -1.58 -0.34 -12.95
CA PHE A 62 -2.07 -0.50 -14.32
C PHE A 62 -0.93 -0.53 -15.33
N ASP A 63 -0.02 0.43 -15.21
CA ASP A 63 1.15 0.61 -16.07
C ASP A 63 2.00 -0.66 -16.15
N LEU A 64 2.27 -1.29 -15.01
CA LEU A 64 3.05 -2.51 -14.91
C LEU A 64 2.37 -3.69 -15.61
N ILE A 65 1.09 -3.94 -15.33
CA ILE A 65 0.36 -5.07 -15.92
C ILE A 65 0.18 -4.83 -17.41
N TYR A 66 -0.19 -3.62 -17.83
CA TYR A 66 -0.36 -3.29 -19.22
C TYR A 66 0.94 -3.43 -20.02
N ALA A 67 2.07 -2.98 -19.47
CA ALA A 67 3.37 -3.12 -20.11
C ALA A 67 3.82 -4.59 -20.20
N ALA A 68 3.53 -5.40 -19.19
CA ALA A 68 3.98 -6.80 -19.13
C ALA A 68 3.08 -7.77 -19.90
N GLN A 69 1.77 -7.54 -19.89
CA GLN A 69 0.74 -8.50 -20.33
C GLN A 69 -0.23 -7.91 -21.37
N GLY A 70 -0.04 -6.65 -21.75
CA GLY A 70 -0.90 -5.93 -22.69
C GLY A 70 -2.30 -5.62 -22.12
N ALA A 71 -3.20 -5.19 -23.00
CA ALA A 71 -4.56 -4.80 -22.64
C ALA A 71 -5.46 -5.97 -22.16
N LEU A 72 -5.09 -7.20 -22.51
CA LEU A 72 -5.79 -8.42 -22.08
C LEU A 72 -5.37 -8.87 -20.68
N ALA A 73 -4.28 -8.31 -20.13
CA ALA A 73 -3.73 -8.72 -18.84
C ALA A 73 -3.54 -10.25 -18.75
N GLY A 74 -2.94 -10.83 -19.79
CA GLY A 74 -2.58 -12.24 -19.86
C GLY A 74 -3.65 -13.13 -20.53
N PRO A 75 -3.39 -14.43 -20.69
CA PRO A 75 -4.38 -15.38 -21.17
C PRO A 75 -5.58 -15.42 -20.21
N ASP A 76 -6.79 -15.40 -20.76
CA ASP A 76 -8.06 -15.43 -20.03
C ASP A 76 -8.17 -14.43 -18.87
N PHE A 77 -7.57 -13.23 -19.02
CA PHE A 77 -7.64 -12.17 -18.00
C PHE A 77 -7.01 -12.57 -16.64
N SER A 78 -6.07 -13.53 -16.64
CA SER A 78 -5.48 -14.11 -15.43
C SER A 78 -4.73 -13.12 -14.53
N THR A 79 -4.25 -12.00 -15.08
CA THR A 79 -3.58 -10.93 -14.32
C THR A 79 -4.36 -9.63 -14.34
N ASP A 80 -5.64 -9.68 -14.69
CA ASP A 80 -6.48 -8.50 -14.86
C ASP A 80 -6.75 -7.81 -13.52
N ILE A 81 -6.54 -6.51 -13.53
CA ILE A 81 -6.79 -5.61 -12.40
C ILE A 81 -7.82 -4.57 -12.81
N LEU A 82 -8.45 -3.90 -11.84
CA LEU A 82 -9.46 -2.90 -12.14
C LEU A 82 -8.96 -1.79 -13.09
N GLY A 83 -7.66 -1.46 -13.04
CA GLY A 83 -7.05 -0.51 -13.96
C GLY A 83 -7.00 -1.00 -15.42
N THR A 84 -6.60 -2.26 -15.65
CA THR A 84 -6.57 -2.83 -17.01
C THR A 84 -7.97 -3.10 -17.54
N PHE A 85 -8.89 -3.48 -16.66
CA PHE A 85 -10.32 -3.58 -16.97
C PHE A 85 -10.90 -2.23 -17.39
N MET A 86 -10.66 -1.17 -16.61
CA MET A 86 -11.09 0.20 -16.93
C MET A 86 -10.54 0.65 -18.29
N TYR A 87 -9.25 0.41 -18.53
CA TYR A 87 -8.60 0.76 -19.80
C TYR A 87 -9.28 0.05 -21.00
N ARG A 88 -9.45 -1.27 -20.90
CA ARG A 88 -10.06 -2.09 -21.96
C ARG A 88 -11.49 -1.66 -22.26
N THR A 89 -12.26 -1.33 -21.23
CA THR A 89 -13.63 -0.84 -21.40
C THR A 89 -13.68 0.57 -21.97
N PHE A 90 -12.84 1.49 -21.49
CA PHE A 90 -12.90 2.90 -21.86
C PHE A 90 -12.42 3.14 -23.29
N PHE A 91 -11.27 2.54 -23.65
CA PHE A 91 -10.64 2.73 -24.96
C PHE A 91 -11.06 1.67 -25.98
N GLY A 92 -11.66 0.57 -25.53
CA GLY A 92 -11.93 -0.59 -26.37
C GLY A 92 -10.68 -1.42 -26.65
N PHE A 93 -10.88 -2.63 -27.16
CA PHE A 93 -9.78 -3.50 -27.58
C PHE A 93 -10.20 -4.34 -28.78
N GLN A 94 -9.35 -4.35 -29.82
CA GLN A 94 -9.59 -5.04 -31.09
C GLN A 94 -10.92 -4.64 -31.76
N LEU A 95 -11.93 -5.51 -31.70
CA LEU A 95 -13.25 -5.34 -32.33
C LEU A 95 -14.30 -4.74 -31.38
N GLN A 96 -14.00 -4.68 -30.07
CA GLN A 96 -14.88 -4.02 -29.11
C GLN A 96 -14.61 -2.53 -29.09
N LEU A 97 -15.64 -1.75 -29.45
CA LEU A 97 -15.65 -0.30 -29.27
C LEU A 97 -15.57 0.04 -27.78
N GLY A 98 -14.79 1.06 -27.45
CA GLY A 98 -14.74 1.61 -26.10
C GLY A 98 -16.06 2.27 -25.71
N ASP A 99 -16.47 2.06 -24.46
CA ASP A 99 -17.59 2.76 -23.84
C ASP A 99 -17.05 3.70 -22.74
N PRO A 100 -16.96 5.02 -23.02
CA PRO A 100 -16.47 5.99 -22.06
C PRO A 100 -17.31 6.10 -20.79
N TYR A 101 -18.61 5.80 -20.87
CA TYR A 101 -19.51 5.86 -19.71
C TYR A 101 -19.22 4.70 -18.75
N LEU A 102 -19.05 3.49 -19.29
CA LEU A 102 -18.74 2.31 -18.49
C LEU A 102 -17.33 2.40 -17.90
N GLY A 103 -16.35 2.88 -18.68
CA GLY A 103 -15.00 3.13 -18.18
C GLY A 103 -14.94 4.18 -17.06
N SER A 104 -15.75 5.25 -17.18
CA SER A 104 -15.86 6.27 -16.13
C SER A 104 -16.54 5.73 -14.86
N ALA A 105 -17.55 4.86 -15.00
CA ALA A 105 -18.15 4.16 -13.87
C ALA A 105 -17.13 3.28 -13.14
N ILE A 106 -16.31 2.51 -13.86
CA ILE A 106 -15.25 1.69 -13.27
C ILE A 106 -14.23 2.57 -12.52
N ALA A 107 -13.79 3.68 -13.12
CA ALA A 107 -12.86 4.60 -12.47
C ALA A 107 -13.43 5.19 -11.18
N SER A 108 -14.71 5.58 -11.17
CA SER A 108 -15.38 6.05 -9.97
C SER A 108 -15.52 4.97 -8.88
N ALA A 109 -15.78 3.72 -9.28
CA ALA A 109 -15.83 2.59 -8.36
C ALA A 109 -14.44 2.28 -7.76
N MET A 110 -13.39 2.30 -8.58
CA MET A 110 -12.00 2.18 -8.10
C MET A 110 -11.67 3.25 -7.07
N PHE A 111 -12.01 4.51 -7.37
CA PHE A 111 -11.80 5.62 -6.45
C PHE A 111 -12.54 5.40 -5.12
N ALA A 112 -13.80 4.99 -5.17
CA ALA A 112 -14.60 4.69 -3.97
C ALA A 112 -14.00 3.55 -3.14
N ILE A 113 -13.53 2.47 -3.78
CA ILE A 113 -12.88 1.34 -3.09
C ILE A 113 -11.61 1.80 -2.38
N ILE A 114 -10.76 2.56 -3.07
CA ILE A 114 -9.52 3.09 -2.50
C ILE A 114 -9.85 4.02 -1.32
N LEU A 115 -10.80 4.93 -1.49
CA LEU A 115 -11.22 5.86 -0.45
C LEU A 115 -11.75 5.15 0.78
N VAL A 116 -12.63 4.15 0.60
CA VAL A 116 -13.16 3.34 1.71
C VAL A 116 -12.03 2.59 2.42
N GLY A 117 -11.11 1.97 1.68
CA GLY A 117 -9.96 1.28 2.28
C GLY A 117 -9.08 2.21 3.11
N VAL A 118 -8.76 3.40 2.58
CA VAL A 118 -7.98 4.42 3.28
C VAL A 118 -8.73 4.94 4.50
N CYS A 119 -10.03 5.23 4.39
CA CYS A 119 -10.84 5.67 5.52
C CYS A 119 -10.89 4.61 6.64
N ILE A 120 -11.14 3.35 6.31
CA ILE A 120 -11.14 2.26 7.31
C ILE A 120 -9.80 2.20 8.05
N TYR A 121 -8.69 2.33 7.32
CA TYR A 121 -7.37 2.32 7.91
C TYR A 121 -7.14 3.53 8.85
N LEU A 122 -7.40 4.75 8.36
CA LEU A 122 -7.19 5.98 9.13
C LEU A 122 -8.10 6.03 10.37
N PHE A 123 -9.39 5.77 10.20
CA PHE A 123 -10.37 5.83 11.30
C PHE A 123 -10.29 4.63 12.25
N GLY A 124 -9.91 3.45 11.78
CA GLY A 124 -9.85 2.23 12.59
C GLY A 124 -8.53 2.06 13.34
N ILE A 125 -7.40 2.29 12.66
CA ILE A 125 -6.07 1.94 13.17
C ILE A 125 -5.32 3.20 13.64
N GLN A 126 -5.35 4.29 12.86
CA GLN A 126 -4.58 5.49 13.21
C GLN A 126 -5.16 6.23 14.44
N THR A 127 -6.49 6.25 14.60
CA THR A 127 -7.13 6.82 15.79
C THR A 127 -6.78 6.07 17.07
N ARG A 128 -6.56 4.75 17.00
CA ARG A 128 -6.12 3.90 18.13
C ARG A 128 -4.66 4.17 18.46
N MET A 129 -3.79 4.25 17.46
CA MET A 129 -2.34 4.45 17.66
C MET A 129 -2.01 5.84 18.24
N ARG A 130 -2.74 6.89 17.83
CA ARG A 130 -2.54 8.24 18.36
C ARG A 130 -2.86 8.36 19.86
N ARG A 131 -3.67 7.46 20.44
CA ARG A 131 -3.96 7.44 21.89
C ARG A 131 -2.80 6.93 22.74
N TYR A 132 -1.79 6.27 22.16
CA TYR A 132 -0.64 5.74 22.91
C TYR A 132 0.57 6.68 22.91
N GLN A 133 0.50 7.82 22.22
CA GLN A 133 1.54 8.84 22.17
C GLN A 133 1.26 10.06 23.08
N LEU A 134 0.16 10.02 23.85
CA LEU A 134 -0.18 10.97 24.92
C LEU A 134 -0.01 10.29 26.27
#